data_AF-A0A359LX51-F1
#
_entry.id   AF-A0A359LX51-F1
#
_cell.length_a   1.000
_cell.length_b   1.000
_cell.length_c   1.000
_cell.angle_alpha   90.00
_cell.angle_beta   90.00
_cell.angle_gamma   90.00
#
_symmetry.space_group_name_H-M   'P 1'
#
loop_
_entity.id
_entity.type
_entity.pdbx_description
1 polymer ?
#
loop_
_entity_poly.entity_id
_entity_poly.type
_entity_poly.pdbx_seq_one_letter_code
_entity_poly.pdbx_strand_id
1 'polypeptide(L)'
;GAVMVFMVYVIMLLEVRNRALTHFSRLLLPGAAVGALLLLLLARREFPAPPGLPIRVQSLDGQGLPRRFWLYLAGASLMAAGFLDFPIVAWRLSQSQLFEPAWIPALYALAMGVDAAAALLFGRLFDRHGFRVLAAGAGLAAAGAPLVLLGGRTGVVAGVILWGAALGAQESIVKAAVAAMVPAERRASAFGIFHAVFGGAWFAGSLAAGWLLSQSAATAAALAALLSLLAIPVLLRSGDSRGE
;
A
#
# COMPACT_ATOMS: atom_id res chain seq x y z
N GLY A 1 1.05 3.43 -5.44
CA GLY A 1 0.98 4.43 -6.50
C GLY A 1 1.12 3.80 -7.87
N ALA A 2 2.09 4.27 -8.66
CA ALA A 2 2.14 4.06 -10.12
C ALA A 2 2.03 2.63 -10.63
N VAL A 3 2.61 1.62 -9.97
CA VAL A 3 2.57 0.22 -10.43
C VAL A 3 1.18 -0.40 -10.26
N MET A 4 0.48 -0.05 -9.17
CA MET A 4 -0.86 -0.56 -8.91
C MET A 4 -1.90 0.13 -9.83
N VAL A 5 -1.74 1.44 -10.04
CA VAL A 5 -2.54 2.23 -10.99
C VAL A 5 -2.31 1.74 -12.43
N PHE A 6 -1.06 1.45 -12.81
CA PHE A 6 -0.74 0.87 -14.11
C PHE A 6 -1.35 -0.53 -14.28
N MET A 7 -1.30 -1.36 -13.23
CA MET A 7 -1.86 -2.72 -13.29
C MET A 7 -3.38 -2.72 -13.38
N VAL A 8 -4.07 -1.86 -12.61
CA VAL A 8 -5.54 -1.69 -12.68
C VAL A 8 -5.96 -1.09 -14.02
N TYR A 9 -5.20 -0.13 -14.55
CA TYR A 9 -5.44 0.47 -15.86
C TYR A 9 -5.29 -0.56 -17.00
N VAL A 10 -4.28 -1.42 -16.93
CA VAL A 10 -4.08 -2.52 -17.88
C VAL A 10 -5.21 -3.55 -17.78
N ILE A 11 -5.68 -3.88 -16.57
CA ILE A 11 -6.80 -4.82 -16.37
C ILE A 11 -8.11 -4.24 -16.93
N MET A 12 -8.40 -2.95 -16.69
CA MET A 12 -9.57 -2.28 -17.27
C MET A 12 -9.53 -2.23 -18.80
N LEU A 13 -8.36 -1.99 -19.40
CA LEU A 13 -8.17 -2.01 -20.86
C LEU A 13 -8.42 -3.41 -21.46
N LEU A 14 -8.21 -4.46 -20.68
CA LEU A 14 -8.44 -5.85 -21.11
C LEU A 14 -9.91 -6.28 -20.98
N GLU A 15 -10.65 -5.74 -20.01
CA GLU A 15 -12.06 -6.09 -19.78
C GLU A 15 -13.03 -5.44 -20.79
N VAL A 16 -12.66 -4.30 -21.38
CA VAL A 16 -13.47 -3.65 -22.42
C VAL A 16 -13.44 -4.42 -23.75
N ARG A 17 -12.57 -5.44 -23.90
CA ARG A 17 -12.38 -6.16 -25.18
C ARG A 17 -12.41 -7.70 -25.05
N ASN A 18 -13.60 -8.20 -24.70
CA ASN A 18 -14.14 -9.52 -25.05
C ASN A 18 -13.82 -10.75 -24.16
N ARG A 19 -14.84 -11.62 -24.07
CA ARG A 19 -15.02 -12.82 -23.21
C ARG A 19 -14.06 -14.00 -23.46
N ALA A 20 -12.84 -13.77 -23.93
CA ALA A 20 -11.88 -14.84 -24.33
C ALA A 20 -10.62 -14.95 -23.45
N LEU A 21 -10.51 -14.19 -22.36
CA LEU A 21 -9.23 -14.00 -21.62
C LEU A 21 -9.10 -14.79 -20.32
N THR A 22 -9.81 -15.90 -20.13
CA THR A 22 -9.68 -16.73 -18.92
C THR A 22 -8.31 -17.42 -18.80
N HIS A 23 -7.52 -17.47 -19.89
CA HIS A 23 -6.15 -17.99 -19.90
C HIS A 23 -5.06 -16.90 -19.79
N PHE A 24 -5.39 -15.63 -20.06
CA PHE A 24 -4.40 -14.54 -20.15
C PHE A 24 -3.97 -14.01 -18.77
N SER A 25 -4.86 -14.06 -17.78
CA SER A 25 -4.58 -13.64 -16.41
C SER A 25 -3.50 -14.49 -15.72
N ARG A 26 -3.31 -15.75 -16.14
CA ARG A 26 -2.24 -16.63 -15.65
C ARG A 26 -0.86 -16.34 -16.27
N LEU A 27 -0.80 -15.53 -17.34
CA LEU A 27 0.44 -15.25 -18.08
C LEU A 27 0.92 -13.80 -17.95
N LEU A 28 0.01 -12.84 -17.73
CA LEU A 28 0.33 -11.41 -17.62
C LEU A 28 1.20 -11.08 -16.40
N LEU A 29 0.96 -11.71 -15.26
CA LEU A 29 1.75 -11.52 -14.02
C LEU A 29 3.22 -11.99 -14.18
N PRO A 30 3.50 -13.24 -14.62
CA PRO A 30 4.88 -13.65 -14.89
C PRO A 30 5.47 -12.90 -16.10
N GLY A 31 4.68 -12.57 -17.12
CA GLY A 31 5.12 -11.82 -18.29
C GLY A 31 5.61 -10.41 -17.96
N ALA A 32 4.89 -9.68 -17.10
CA ALA A 32 5.30 -8.35 -16.64
C ALA A 32 6.55 -8.41 -15.75
N ALA A 33 6.67 -9.42 -14.88
CA ALA A 33 7.85 -9.63 -14.05
C ALA A 33 9.09 -9.98 -14.89
N VAL A 34 8.95 -10.88 -15.87
CA VAL A 34 10.01 -11.21 -16.83
C VAL A 34 10.34 -10.01 -17.71
N GLY A 35 9.35 -9.25 -18.17
CA GLY A 35 9.56 -8.01 -18.93
C GLY A 35 10.34 -6.96 -18.13
N ALA A 36 9.97 -6.73 -16.87
CA ALA A 36 10.72 -5.84 -15.98
C ALA A 36 12.15 -6.35 -15.75
N LEU A 37 12.34 -7.65 -15.53
CA LEU A 37 13.67 -8.25 -15.37
C LEU A 37 14.52 -8.13 -16.65
N LEU A 38 13.93 -8.35 -17.81
CA LEU A 38 14.58 -8.18 -19.11
C LEU A 38 14.97 -6.73 -19.37
N LEU A 39 14.09 -5.77 -19.08
CA LEU A 39 14.41 -4.35 -19.17
C LEU A 39 15.54 -3.97 -18.21
N LEU A 40 15.58 -4.54 -17.01
CA LEU A 40 16.64 -4.31 -16.04
C LEU A 40 17.98 -4.90 -16.51
N LEU A 41 17.95 -6.08 -17.13
CA LEU A 41 19.11 -6.73 -17.74
C LEU A 41 19.61 -5.98 -18.99
N LEU A 42 18.70 -5.48 -19.84
CA LEU A 42 19.01 -4.68 -21.01
C LEU A 42 19.58 -3.32 -20.62
N ALA A 43 18.95 -2.63 -19.64
CA ALA A 43 19.49 -1.39 -19.09
C ALA A 43 20.87 -1.59 -18.47
N ARG A 44 21.13 -2.72 -17.80
CA ARG A 44 22.47 -3.05 -17.27
C ARG A 44 23.50 -3.31 -18.37
N ARG A 45 23.05 -3.73 -19.57
CA ARG A 45 23.91 -3.95 -20.74
C ARG A 45 24.18 -2.68 -21.53
N GLU A 46 23.19 -1.80 -21.67
CA GLU A 46 23.34 -0.51 -22.37
C GLU A 46 24.00 0.56 -21.48
N PHE A 47 23.79 0.49 -20.17
CA PHE A 47 24.47 1.30 -19.17
C PHE A 47 25.38 0.42 -18.30
N PRO A 48 26.44 -0.20 -18.87
CA PRO A 48 27.48 -0.80 -18.06
C PRO A 48 28.06 0.32 -17.19
N ALA A 49 28.21 0.07 -15.89
CA ALA A 49 28.62 1.08 -14.92
C ALA A 49 29.78 1.94 -15.48
N PRO A 50 29.58 3.27 -15.67
CA PRO A 50 30.62 4.12 -16.25
C PRO A 50 31.94 3.93 -15.49
N PRO A 51 33.06 3.65 -16.19
CA PRO A 51 34.36 3.64 -15.55
C PRO A 51 34.60 5.03 -14.96
N GLY A 52 34.62 5.14 -13.64
CA GLY A 52 34.85 6.42 -12.96
C GLY A 52 33.63 7.09 -12.34
N LEU A 53 32.46 6.43 -12.24
CA LEU A 53 31.57 6.79 -11.13
C LEU A 53 32.38 6.61 -9.85
N PRO A 54 32.47 7.62 -8.95
CA PRO A 54 32.91 7.37 -7.60
C PRO A 54 31.83 6.52 -6.94
N ILE A 55 31.77 5.24 -7.30
CA ILE A 55 31.23 4.21 -6.43
C ILE A 55 32.25 4.16 -5.31
N ARG A 56 32.14 5.12 -4.40
CA ARG A 56 32.66 4.97 -3.06
C ARG A 56 31.80 3.84 -2.50
N VAL A 57 32.19 2.60 -2.81
CA VAL A 57 31.89 1.42 -2.02
C VAL A 57 32.62 1.70 -0.72
N GLN A 58 32.12 2.67 0.05
CA GLN A 58 32.38 2.70 1.47
C GLN A 58 32.00 1.30 1.91
N SER A 59 32.96 0.61 2.54
CA SER A 59 32.71 -0.66 3.17
C SER A 59 31.35 -0.54 3.84
N LEU A 60 30.41 -1.41 3.44
CA LEU A 60 29.23 -1.60 4.25
C LEU A 60 29.78 -2.22 5.54
N ASP A 61 30.27 -1.38 6.45
CA ASP A 61 30.64 -1.80 7.80
C ASP A 61 29.45 -2.64 8.26
N GLY A 62 29.67 -3.87 8.72
CA GLY A 62 28.62 -4.89 8.92
C GLY A 62 27.46 -4.51 9.86
N GLN A 63 27.40 -3.25 10.30
CA GLN A 63 26.25 -2.61 10.93
C GLN A 63 25.01 -2.79 10.04
N GLY A 64 23.98 -3.47 10.54
CA GLY A 64 22.71 -3.69 9.82
C GLY A 64 21.88 -2.42 9.63
N LEU A 65 20.65 -2.56 9.12
CA LEU A 65 19.69 -1.46 9.10
C LEU A 65 19.33 -1.04 10.54
N PRO A 66 19.11 0.25 10.81
CA PRO A 66 18.92 0.75 12.17
C PRO A 66 17.63 0.19 12.77
N ARG A 67 17.59 0.01 14.10
CA ARG A 67 16.41 -0.53 14.81
C ARG A 67 15.11 0.21 14.48
N ARG A 68 15.18 1.53 14.32
CA ARG A 68 14.04 2.38 13.88
C ARG A 68 13.41 1.91 12.55
N PHE A 69 14.23 1.45 11.60
CA PHE A 69 13.74 0.94 10.32
C PHE A 69 12.92 -0.32 10.50
N TRP A 70 13.35 -1.25 11.36
CA TRP A 70 12.63 -2.50 11.62
C TRP A 70 11.31 -2.28 12.38
N LEU A 71 11.30 -1.38 13.37
CA LEU A 71 10.07 -0.98 14.06
C LEU A 71 9.09 -0.30 13.11
N TYR A 72 9.61 0.59 12.26
CA TYR A 72 8.83 1.23 11.22
C TYR A 72 8.25 0.22 10.23
N LEU A 73 9.07 -0.72 9.74
CA LEU A 73 8.65 -1.77 8.83
C LEU A 73 7.54 -2.62 9.45
N ALA A 74 7.67 -3.02 10.72
CA ALA A 74 6.64 -3.77 11.42
C ALA A 74 5.31 -2.99 11.48
N GLY A 75 5.35 -1.70 11.86
CA GLY A 75 4.16 -0.85 11.92
C GLY A 75 3.51 -0.63 10.54
N ALA A 76 4.32 -0.34 9.53
CA ALA A 76 3.85 -0.16 8.15
C ALA A 76 3.28 -1.47 7.56
N SER A 77 3.86 -2.62 7.88
CA SER A 77 3.36 -3.94 7.50
C SER A 77 2.05 -4.31 8.19
N LEU A 78 1.88 -3.97 9.48
CA LEU A 78 0.58 -4.12 10.16
C LEU A 78 -0.49 -3.25 9.52
N MET A 79 -0.16 -1.99 9.22
CA MET A 79 -1.07 -1.07 8.53
C MET A 79 -1.45 -1.62 7.15
N ALA A 80 -0.47 -2.12 6.39
CA ALA A 80 -0.68 -2.76 5.10
C ALA A 80 -1.56 -4.01 5.18
N ALA A 81 -1.30 -4.90 6.14
CA ALA A 81 -2.09 -6.12 6.32
C ALA A 81 -3.53 -5.84 6.77
N GLY A 82 -3.77 -4.75 7.49
CA GLY A 82 -5.12 -4.29 7.85
C GLY A 82 -5.83 -3.53 6.74
N PHE A 83 -5.13 -3.17 5.66
CA PHE A 83 -5.71 -2.37 4.59
C PHE A 83 -6.51 -3.25 3.63
N LEU A 84 -7.81 -2.96 3.48
CA LEU A 84 -8.66 -3.68 2.55
C LEU A 84 -8.42 -3.20 1.12
N ASP A 85 -8.02 -4.10 0.24
CA ASP A 85 -7.90 -3.79 -1.19
C ASP A 85 -9.23 -3.38 -1.80
N PHE A 86 -9.22 -2.37 -2.68
CA PHE A 86 -10.44 -1.90 -3.32
C PHE A 86 -11.18 -3.00 -4.11
N PRO A 87 -10.51 -3.97 -4.79
CA PRO A 87 -11.20 -5.14 -5.34
C PRO A 87 -12.06 -5.92 -4.35
N ILE A 88 -11.62 -6.06 -3.09
CA ILE A 88 -12.39 -6.74 -2.03
C ILE A 88 -13.62 -5.88 -1.67
N VAL A 89 -13.44 -4.57 -1.56
CA VAL A 89 -14.52 -3.61 -1.34
C VAL A 89 -15.53 -3.66 -2.49
N ALA A 90 -15.07 -3.59 -3.74
CA ALA A 90 -15.89 -3.66 -4.94
C ALA A 90 -16.70 -4.96 -5.01
N TRP A 91 -16.07 -6.10 -4.70
CA TRP A 91 -16.76 -7.37 -4.59
C TRP A 91 -17.84 -7.35 -3.51
N ARG A 92 -17.56 -6.81 -2.31
CA ARG A 92 -18.57 -6.68 -1.26
C ARG A 92 -19.75 -5.81 -1.72
N LEU A 93 -19.47 -4.68 -2.35
CA LEU A 93 -20.49 -3.75 -2.81
C LEU A 93 -21.39 -4.39 -3.87
N SER A 94 -20.83 -5.17 -4.80
CA SER A 94 -21.61 -5.86 -5.82
C SER A 94 -22.54 -6.93 -5.24
N GLN A 95 -22.16 -7.57 -4.13
CA GLN A 95 -23.01 -8.53 -3.41
C GLN A 95 -24.06 -7.86 -2.51
N SER A 96 -23.79 -6.64 -2.02
CA SER A 96 -24.63 -5.98 -1.01
C SER A 96 -25.95 -5.40 -1.53
N GLN A 97 -26.11 -5.28 -2.86
CA GLN A 97 -27.22 -4.57 -3.53
C GLN A 97 -27.44 -3.11 -3.07
N LEU A 98 -26.51 -2.54 -2.30
CA LEU A 98 -26.59 -1.16 -1.81
C LEU A 98 -26.43 -0.13 -2.93
N PHE A 99 -25.70 -0.48 -3.98
CA PHE A 99 -25.45 0.36 -5.15
C PHE A 99 -25.59 -0.47 -6.42
N GLU A 100 -26.02 0.16 -7.50
CA GLU A 100 -25.93 -0.47 -8.82
C GLU A 100 -24.44 -0.67 -9.19
N PRO A 101 -24.07 -1.76 -9.89
CA PRO A 101 -22.68 -2.03 -10.25
C PRO A 101 -21.97 -0.88 -10.96
N ALA A 102 -22.71 -0.06 -11.71
CA ALA A 102 -22.19 1.13 -12.41
C ALA A 102 -21.64 2.21 -11.48
N TRP A 103 -22.04 2.25 -10.20
CA TRP A 103 -21.53 3.23 -9.22
C TRP A 103 -20.21 2.80 -8.57
N ILE A 104 -19.80 1.53 -8.68
CA ILE A 104 -18.56 1.04 -8.06
C ILE A 104 -17.32 1.77 -8.60
N PRO A 105 -17.17 1.98 -9.93
CA PRO A 105 -16.09 2.81 -10.47
C PRO A 105 -16.16 4.27 -10.00
N ALA A 106 -17.35 4.83 -9.80
CA ALA A 106 -17.51 6.19 -9.29
C ALA A 106 -17.05 6.31 -7.83
N LEU A 107 -17.35 5.31 -7.00
CA LEU A 107 -16.83 5.23 -5.62
C LEU A 107 -15.31 5.06 -5.60
N TYR A 108 -14.74 4.29 -6.54
CA TYR A 108 -13.29 4.22 -6.70
C TYR A 108 -12.69 5.57 -7.09
N ALA A 109 -13.29 6.26 -8.08
CA ALA A 109 -12.84 7.58 -8.49
C ALA A 109 -12.91 8.59 -7.34
N LEU A 110 -13.96 8.54 -6.51
CA LEU A 110 -14.05 9.33 -5.29
C LEU A 110 -12.90 9.02 -4.33
N ALA A 111 -12.62 7.74 -4.06
CA ALA A 111 -11.50 7.35 -3.21
C ALA A 111 -10.16 7.88 -3.75
N MET A 112 -9.91 7.76 -5.05
CA MET A 112 -8.68 8.24 -5.68
C MET A 112 -8.57 9.77 -5.67
N GLY A 113 -9.69 10.49 -5.80
CA GLY A 113 -9.73 11.94 -5.63
C GLY A 113 -9.38 12.37 -4.21
N VAL A 114 -9.91 11.65 -3.21
CA VAL A 114 -9.58 11.88 -1.80
C VAL A 114 -8.13 11.52 -1.51
N ASP A 115 -7.63 10.41 -2.03
CA ASP A 115 -6.23 9.98 -1.93
C ASP A 115 -5.28 11.08 -2.43
N ALA A 116 -5.52 11.63 -3.62
CA ALA A 116 -4.71 12.72 -4.16
C ALA A 116 -4.69 13.96 -3.26
N ALA A 117 -5.87 14.39 -2.77
CA ALA A 117 -5.96 15.54 -1.86
C ALA A 117 -5.28 15.26 -0.50
N ALA A 118 -5.52 14.07 0.04
CA ALA A 118 -4.96 13.62 1.31
C ALA A 118 -3.44 13.45 1.24
N ALA A 119 -2.88 12.93 0.14
CA ALA A 119 -1.45 12.79 -0.05
C ALA A 119 -0.71 14.14 0.03
N LEU A 120 -1.29 15.21 -0.56
CA LEU A 120 -0.74 16.57 -0.45
C LEU A 120 -0.81 17.11 0.98
N LEU A 121 -1.93 16.88 1.66
CA LEU A 121 -2.14 17.33 3.03
C LEU A 121 -1.23 16.58 4.02
N PHE A 122 -1.21 15.25 3.94
CA PHE A 122 -0.45 14.38 4.82
C PHE A 122 1.04 14.45 4.60
N GLY A 123 1.51 14.65 3.35
CA GLY A 123 2.92 14.93 3.08
C GLY A 123 3.39 16.17 3.84
N ARG A 124 2.66 17.29 3.75
CA ARG A 124 2.98 18.52 4.48
C ARG A 124 2.86 18.38 6.00
N LEU A 125 1.85 17.65 6.48
CA LEU A 125 1.67 17.41 7.91
C LEU A 125 2.79 16.54 8.48
N PHE A 126 3.28 15.57 7.70
CA PHE A 126 4.35 14.66 8.12
C PHE A 126 5.66 15.42 8.37
N ASP A 127 5.98 16.42 7.55
CA ASP A 127 7.15 17.27 7.78
C ASP A 127 7.08 17.99 9.14
N ARG A 128 5.88 18.31 9.63
CA ARG A 128 5.66 19.03 10.90
C ARG A 128 5.48 18.11 12.11
N HIS A 129 4.76 17.00 11.97
CA HIS A 129 4.32 16.16 13.09
C HIS A 129 4.86 14.72 13.02
N GLY A 130 5.63 14.39 11.99
CA GLY A 130 6.28 13.09 11.82
C GLY A 130 5.32 11.91 11.85
N PHE A 131 5.73 10.83 12.50
CA PHE A 131 5.02 9.55 12.52
C PHE A 131 3.62 9.58 13.14
N ARG A 132 3.27 10.63 13.90
CA ARG A 132 1.89 10.83 14.40
C ARG A 132 0.88 10.95 13.25
N VAL A 133 1.31 11.51 12.12
CA VAL A 133 0.46 11.66 10.93
C VAL A 133 0.20 10.31 10.26
N LEU A 134 1.22 9.45 10.20
CA LEU A 134 1.06 8.10 9.67
C LEU A 134 0.17 7.25 10.60
N ALA A 135 0.32 7.41 11.91
CA ALA A 135 -0.56 6.77 12.90
C ALA A 135 -2.02 7.25 12.76
N ALA A 136 -2.25 8.54 12.45
CA ALA A 136 -3.58 9.03 12.12
C ALA A 136 -4.13 8.36 10.84
N GLY A 137 -3.30 8.19 9.80
CA GLY A 137 -3.66 7.42 8.61
C GLY A 137 -4.08 5.98 8.92
N ALA A 138 -3.37 5.30 9.82
CA ALA A 138 -3.77 3.97 10.30
C ALA A 138 -5.11 4.00 11.06
N GLY A 139 -5.39 5.06 11.84
CA GLY A 139 -6.69 5.27 12.46
C GLY A 139 -7.82 5.47 11.45
N LEU A 140 -7.57 6.20 10.36
CA LEU A 140 -8.53 6.35 9.26
C LEU A 140 -8.82 5.01 8.57
N ALA A 141 -7.81 4.18 8.34
CA ALA A 141 -8.00 2.83 7.81
C ALA A 141 -8.84 1.97 8.76
N ALA A 142 -8.56 2.05 10.07
CA ALA A 142 -9.28 1.29 11.09
C ALA A 142 -10.77 1.66 11.17
N ALA A 143 -11.10 2.93 11.00
CA ALA A 143 -12.49 3.41 10.96
C ALA A 143 -13.16 3.16 9.60
N GLY A 144 -12.40 3.26 8.51
CA GLY A 144 -12.91 3.08 7.15
C GLY A 144 -13.40 1.67 6.88
N ALA A 145 -12.64 0.64 7.29
CA ALA A 145 -12.97 -0.75 6.98
C ALA A 145 -14.36 -1.21 7.51
N PRO A 146 -14.73 -1.00 8.79
CA PRO A 146 -16.06 -1.31 9.29
C PRO A 146 -17.17 -0.53 8.57
N LEU A 147 -16.94 0.76 8.29
CA LEU A 147 -17.93 1.60 7.61
C LEU A 147 -18.21 1.10 6.19
N VAL A 148 -17.17 0.73 5.44
CA VAL A 148 -17.32 0.16 4.09
C VAL A 148 -18.04 -1.20 4.11
N LEU A 149 -17.70 -2.07 5.07
CA LEU A 149 -18.22 -3.44 5.05
C LEU A 149 -19.60 -3.60 5.69
N LEU A 150 -19.95 -2.74 6.65
CA LEU A 150 -21.12 -2.88 7.52
C LEU A 150 -22.06 -1.67 7.54
N GLY A 151 -21.61 -0.49 7.07
CA GLY A 151 -22.28 0.79 7.34
C GLY A 151 -23.44 1.19 6.41
N GLY A 152 -23.96 0.29 5.58
CA GLY A 152 -25.01 0.61 4.59
C GLY A 152 -24.55 1.65 3.56
N ARG A 153 -25.47 2.33 2.86
CA ARG A 153 -25.12 3.28 1.77
C ARG A 153 -24.27 4.46 2.25
N THR A 154 -24.69 5.12 3.32
CA THR A 154 -23.98 6.31 3.85
C THR A 154 -22.64 5.93 4.48
N GLY A 155 -22.61 4.83 5.22
CA GLY A 155 -21.37 4.29 5.78
C GLY A 155 -20.37 3.86 4.71
N VAL A 156 -20.83 3.28 3.60
CA VAL A 156 -19.95 2.97 2.46
C VAL A 156 -19.28 4.23 1.92
N VAL A 157 -20.04 5.30 1.66
CA VAL A 157 -19.46 6.55 1.12
C VAL A 157 -18.47 7.15 2.12
N ALA A 158 -18.82 7.24 3.40
CA ALA A 158 -17.92 7.72 4.44
C ALA A 158 -16.67 6.85 4.55
N GLY A 159 -16.83 5.53 4.53
CA GLY A 159 -15.74 4.57 4.60
C GLY A 159 -14.80 4.65 3.39
N VAL A 160 -15.33 4.85 2.19
CA VAL A 160 -14.56 5.06 0.95
C VAL A 160 -13.72 6.35 1.03
N ILE A 161 -14.28 7.42 1.59
CA ILE A 161 -13.54 8.67 1.84
C ILE A 161 -12.41 8.45 2.85
N LEU A 162 -12.71 7.79 3.99
CA LEU A 162 -11.67 7.48 4.99
C LEU A 162 -10.59 6.56 4.42
N TRP A 163 -10.99 5.58 3.62
CA TRP A 163 -10.09 4.66 2.93
C TRP A 163 -9.16 5.39 1.97
N GLY A 164 -9.69 6.29 1.14
CA GLY A 164 -8.89 7.12 0.23
C GLY A 164 -7.91 8.01 0.99
N ALA A 165 -8.37 8.63 2.09
CA ALA A 165 -7.51 9.46 2.93
C ALA A 165 -6.38 8.64 3.60
N ALA A 166 -6.68 7.43 4.08
CA ALA A 166 -5.71 6.51 4.65
C ALA A 166 -4.69 6.04 3.61
N LEU A 167 -5.13 5.74 2.38
CA LEU A 167 -4.25 5.43 1.26
C LEU A 167 -3.30 6.60 0.97
N GLY A 168 -3.81 7.83 0.95
CA GLY A 168 -3.00 9.02 0.68
C GLY A 168 -1.93 9.26 1.74
N ALA A 169 -2.26 9.01 3.01
CA ALA A 169 -1.28 9.01 4.10
C ALA A 169 -0.19 7.94 3.87
N GLN A 170 -0.60 6.72 3.50
CA GLN A 170 0.32 5.60 3.26
C GLN A 170 1.22 5.85 2.04
N GLU A 171 0.68 6.31 0.92
CA GLU A 171 1.44 6.53 -0.31
C GLU A 171 2.45 7.67 -0.20
N SER A 172 2.07 8.77 0.46
CA SER A 172 2.93 9.95 0.61
C SER A 172 4.01 9.78 1.68
N ILE A 173 3.65 9.23 2.84
CA ILE A 173 4.55 9.20 4.00
C ILE A 173 5.50 8.01 3.94
N VAL A 174 5.06 6.85 3.45
CA VAL A 174 5.81 5.61 3.67
C VAL A 174 7.20 5.65 3.04
N LYS A 175 7.28 6.12 1.79
CA LYS A 175 8.56 6.23 1.08
C LYS A 175 9.45 7.32 1.65
N ALA A 176 8.85 8.45 2.06
CA ALA A 176 9.56 9.57 2.66
C ALA A 176 10.22 9.16 3.98
N ALA A 177 9.50 8.40 4.83
CA ALA A 177 10.01 7.89 6.10
C ALA A 177 11.22 6.95 5.90
N VAL A 178 11.15 6.00 4.96
CA VAL A 178 12.29 5.10 4.67
C VAL A 178 13.51 5.89 4.20
N ALA A 179 13.33 6.86 3.31
CA ALA A 179 14.42 7.69 2.79
C ALA A 179 15.09 8.55 3.88
N ALA A 180 14.30 9.04 4.86
CA ALA A 180 14.79 9.82 5.98
C ALA A 180 15.53 8.98 7.03
N MET A 181 15.17 7.70 7.19
CA MET A 181 15.77 6.82 8.21
C MET A 181 17.05 6.11 7.75
N VAL A 182 17.27 5.97 6.44
CA VAL A 182 18.36 5.15 5.90
C VAL A 182 19.36 6.01 5.12
N PRO A 183 20.67 5.88 5.39
CA PRO A 183 21.72 6.60 4.66
C PRO A 183 21.72 6.21 3.18
N ALA A 184 22.12 7.13 2.31
CA ALA A 184 21.93 7.05 0.86
C ALA A 184 22.50 5.76 0.25
N GLU A 185 23.61 5.28 0.79
CA GLU A 185 24.38 4.11 0.35
C GLU A 185 23.61 2.80 0.54
N ARG A 186 22.63 2.77 1.46
CA ARG A 186 21.84 1.56 1.80
C ARG A 186 20.36 1.68 1.46
N ARG A 187 19.93 2.81 0.89
CA ARG A 187 18.51 3.05 0.56
C ARG A 187 17.97 2.01 -0.41
N ALA A 188 18.74 1.59 -1.40
CA ALA A 188 18.30 0.58 -2.36
C ALA A 188 17.93 -0.75 -1.67
N SER A 189 18.80 -1.26 -0.80
CA SER A 189 18.54 -2.49 -0.02
C SER A 189 17.37 -2.31 0.95
N ALA A 190 17.29 -1.17 1.63
CA ALA A 190 16.18 -0.87 2.54
C ALA A 190 14.83 -0.81 1.82
N PHE A 191 14.74 -0.16 0.66
CA PHE A 191 13.52 -0.16 -0.16
C PHE A 191 13.17 -1.56 -0.66
N GLY A 192 14.16 -2.38 -1.05
CA GLY A 192 13.95 -3.76 -1.44
C GLY A 192 13.32 -4.61 -0.33
N ILE A 193 13.93 -4.60 0.86
CA ILE A 193 13.41 -5.30 2.05
C ILE A 193 12.04 -4.76 2.43
N PHE A 194 11.90 -3.42 2.46
CA PHE A 194 10.66 -2.76 2.80
C PHE A 194 9.52 -3.21 1.89
N HIS A 195 9.68 -3.10 0.57
CA HIS A 195 8.64 -3.48 -0.38
C HIS A 195 8.32 -4.98 -0.37
N ALA A 196 9.31 -5.84 -0.15
CA ALA A 196 9.08 -7.28 -0.03
C ALA A 196 8.20 -7.61 1.19
N VAL A 197 8.56 -7.10 2.37
CA VAL A 197 7.85 -7.40 3.61
C VAL A 197 6.51 -6.65 3.69
N PHE A 198 6.48 -5.38 3.29
CA PHE A 198 5.25 -4.59 3.22
C PHE A 198 4.26 -5.19 2.22
N GLY A 199 4.72 -5.51 1.00
CA GLY A 199 3.87 -6.12 -0.03
C GLY A 199 3.40 -7.52 0.36
N GLY A 200 4.27 -8.32 0.98
CA GLY A 200 3.90 -9.63 1.52
C GLY A 200 2.84 -9.54 2.61
N ALA A 201 2.98 -8.58 3.54
CA ALA A 201 2.00 -8.32 4.59
C ALA A 201 0.66 -7.83 4.01
N TRP A 202 0.70 -6.91 3.05
CA TRP A 202 -0.48 -6.44 2.31
C TRP A 202 -1.21 -7.62 1.67
N PHE A 203 -0.49 -8.43 0.89
CA PHE A 203 -1.06 -9.58 0.20
C PHE A 203 -1.67 -10.60 1.16
N ALA A 204 -0.95 -10.95 2.23
CA ALA A 204 -1.45 -11.85 3.26
C ALA A 204 -2.71 -11.31 3.95
N GLY A 205 -2.71 -10.00 4.27
CA GLY A 205 -3.86 -9.29 4.81
C GLY A 205 -5.08 -9.35 3.90
N SER A 206 -4.90 -9.03 2.61
CA SER A 206 -5.96 -9.10 1.60
C SER A 206 -6.50 -10.52 1.39
N LEU A 207 -5.62 -11.54 1.37
CA LEU A 207 -6.04 -12.94 1.30
C LEU A 207 -6.88 -13.33 2.53
N ALA A 208 -6.39 -13.02 3.73
CA ALA A 208 -7.09 -13.30 4.98
C ALA A 208 -8.44 -12.56 5.04
N ALA A 209 -8.46 -11.29 4.68
CA ALA A 209 -9.67 -10.49 4.60
C ALA A 209 -10.67 -11.06 3.60
N GLY A 210 -10.23 -11.45 2.39
CA GLY A 210 -11.09 -12.07 1.39
C GLY A 210 -11.69 -13.41 1.86
N TRP A 211 -10.88 -14.25 2.51
CA TRP A 211 -11.34 -15.52 3.10
C TRP A 211 -12.28 -15.32 4.29
N LEU A 212 -12.06 -14.31 5.14
CA LEU A 212 -12.99 -13.97 6.21
C LEU A 212 -14.28 -13.38 5.66
N LEU A 213 -14.20 -12.61 4.58
CA LEU A 213 -15.35 -11.95 3.97
C LEU A 213 -16.33 -12.95 3.33
N SER A 214 -15.83 -14.11 2.87
CA SER A 214 -16.70 -15.21 2.42
C SER A 214 -17.47 -15.89 3.56
N GLN A 215 -17.02 -15.73 4.80
CA GLN A 215 -17.71 -16.23 6.00
C GLN A 215 -18.58 -15.16 6.65
N SER A 216 -18.02 -13.98 6.93
CA SER A 216 -18.71 -12.85 7.56
C SER A 216 -18.03 -11.52 7.27
N ALA A 217 -18.82 -10.52 6.90
CA ALA A 217 -18.31 -9.15 6.75
C ALA A 217 -17.80 -8.55 8.06
N ALA A 218 -18.37 -8.97 9.20
CA ALA A 218 -17.99 -8.46 10.50
C ALA A 218 -16.61 -8.94 10.93
N THR A 219 -16.25 -10.19 10.63
CA THR A 219 -14.93 -10.74 10.98
C THR A 219 -13.83 -10.13 10.11
N ALA A 220 -14.09 -9.94 8.81
CA ALA A 220 -13.17 -9.23 7.92
C ALA A 220 -12.95 -7.76 8.36
N ALA A 221 -14.03 -7.07 8.72
CA ALA A 221 -13.95 -5.70 9.26
C ALA A 221 -13.17 -5.64 10.58
N ALA A 222 -13.40 -6.59 11.48
CA ALA A 222 -12.71 -6.67 12.76
C ALA A 222 -11.21 -6.94 12.57
N LEU A 223 -10.82 -7.85 11.66
CA LEU A 223 -9.41 -8.10 11.35
C LEU A 223 -8.73 -6.84 10.81
N ALA A 224 -9.33 -6.20 9.80
CA ALA A 224 -8.81 -4.98 9.19
C ALA A 224 -8.61 -3.88 10.23
N ALA A 225 -9.66 -3.60 11.02
CA ALA A 225 -9.62 -2.59 12.08
C ALA A 225 -8.58 -2.93 13.14
N LEU A 226 -8.50 -4.18 13.60
CA LEU A 226 -7.54 -4.60 14.62
C LEU A 226 -6.10 -4.43 14.14
N LEU A 227 -5.76 -4.88 12.93
CA LEU A 227 -4.41 -4.75 12.38
C LEU A 227 -4.02 -3.28 12.18
N SER A 228 -4.94 -2.45 11.67
CA SER A 228 -4.72 -1.01 11.55
C SER A 228 -4.57 -0.32 12.91
N LEU A 229 -5.33 -0.70 13.93
CA LEU A 229 -5.19 -0.18 15.30
C LEU A 229 -3.88 -0.62 15.95
N LEU A 230 -3.45 -1.88 15.75
CA LEU A 230 -2.17 -2.38 16.25
C LEU A 230 -0.97 -1.69 15.59
N ALA A 231 -1.12 -1.20 14.36
CA ALA A 231 -0.09 -0.41 13.71
C ALA A 231 0.19 0.92 14.43
N ILE A 232 -0.84 1.57 15.00
CA ILE A 232 -0.74 2.89 15.66
C ILE A 232 0.37 2.93 16.74
N PRO A 233 0.35 2.10 17.81
CA PRO A 233 1.36 2.17 18.85
C PRO A 233 2.77 1.78 18.34
N VAL A 234 2.87 0.93 17.31
CA VAL A 234 4.16 0.55 16.72
C VAL A 234 4.75 1.71 15.90
N LEU A 235 3.92 2.40 15.12
CA LEU A 235 4.30 3.57 14.33
C LEU A 235 4.66 4.77 15.21
N LEU A 236 3.98 4.96 16.34
CA LEU A 236 4.33 6.03 17.28
C LEU A 236 5.70 5.76 17.92
N ARG A 237 5.98 4.53 18.35
CA ARG A 237 7.27 4.14 18.94
C ARG A 237 8.44 4.27 17.96
N SER A 238 8.23 4.06 16.66
CA SER A 238 9.28 4.25 15.66
C SER A 238 9.65 5.72 15.46
N GLY A 239 8.77 6.66 15.81
CA GLY A 239 9.02 8.09 15.79
C GLY A 239 9.77 8.64 17.00
N ASP A 240 9.59 8.04 18.18
CA ASP A 240 10.23 8.48 19.44
C ASP A 240 11.71 8.05 19.55
N SER A 241 12.18 7.17 18.65
CA SER A 241 13.58 6.70 18.62
C SER A 241 14.59 7.77 18.16
N ARG A 242 14.28 9.06 18.29
CA ARG A 242 15.14 10.21 17.95
C ARG A 242 16.23 10.50 19.00
N GLY A 243 16.30 9.72 20.08
CA GLY A 243 17.16 9.98 21.24
C GLY A 243 18.21 8.91 21.56
N GLU A 244 18.48 7.95 20.66
CA GLU A 244 19.60 6.99 20.80
C GLU A 244 20.64 7.19 19.71
#